data_AF-A0A9E3I6C1-F1
#
_entry.id   AF-A0A9E3I6C1-F1
#
_cell.length_a   1.000
_cell.length_b   1.000
_cell.length_c   1.000
_cell.angle_alpha   90.00
_cell.angle_beta   90.00
_cell.angle_gamma   90.00
#
_symmetry.space_group_name_H-M   'P 1'
#
loop_
_entity.id
_entity.type
_entity.pdbx_description
1 polymer ?
#
loop_
_entity_poly.entity_id
_entity_poly.type
_entity_poly.pdbx_seq_one_letter_code
_entity_poly.pdbx_strand_id
1 'polypeptide(L)'
;MKSEVKLSKAKWLVEPGCVVLVTSGTLENPNVMTFSWQTPVNNADPCLILLAISHIRYSYDLIKQNHELVINVPGEELLEQTHFVGTVTGKHIDKFKESGLTPVSAKIVAPPLIEQCAAHLECRVVQIFKMQTHDLLICEVVRAAADTDLFDGKWIPEKFHTLHYLSGNNYGVMERTIVAHARLSFL
;
A
#
# COMPACT_ATOMS: atom_id res chain seq x y z
N MET A 1 3.87 0.61 18.17
CA MET A 1 4.08 2.06 17.90
C MET A 1 4.77 2.19 16.55
N LYS A 2 4.35 3.12 15.68
CA LYS A 2 4.97 3.27 14.36
C LYS A 2 6.27 4.06 14.40
N SER A 3 7.32 3.53 13.80
CA SER A 3 8.63 4.19 13.66
C SER A 3 9.04 4.29 12.19
N GLU A 4 10.02 5.15 11.91
CA GLU A 4 10.51 5.38 10.56
C GLU A 4 11.30 4.18 10.04
N VAL A 5 10.98 3.76 8.82
CA VAL A 5 11.68 2.71 8.09
C VAL A 5 12.63 3.37 7.10
N LYS A 6 13.92 2.99 7.15
CA LYS A 6 14.91 3.48 6.17
C LYS A 6 14.42 3.19 4.76
N LEU A 7 14.50 4.16 3.85
CA LEU A 7 14.00 4.01 2.47
C LEU A 7 14.62 2.82 1.73
N SER A 8 15.89 2.51 1.99
CA SER A 8 16.56 1.31 1.44
C SER A 8 15.94 -0.03 1.86
N LYS A 9 15.09 -0.03 2.89
CA LYS A 9 14.34 -1.18 3.41
C LYS A 9 12.83 -1.08 3.19
N ALA A 10 12.33 0.06 2.69
CA ALA A 10 10.88 0.33 2.61
C ALA A 10 10.15 -0.66 1.70
N LYS A 11 10.81 -1.17 0.65
CA LYS A 11 10.25 -2.19 -0.24
C LYS A 11 9.74 -3.44 0.50
N TRP A 12 10.38 -3.83 1.59
CA TRP A 12 10.01 -5.02 2.38
C TRP A 12 8.63 -4.93 3.02
N LEU A 13 8.05 -3.73 3.11
CA LEU A 13 6.67 -3.54 3.58
C LEU A 13 5.63 -4.11 2.62
N VAL A 14 5.96 -4.19 1.32
CA VAL A 14 5.02 -4.60 0.26
C VAL A 14 5.53 -5.73 -0.64
N GLU A 15 6.83 -6.06 -0.56
CA GLU A 15 7.50 -7.13 -1.30
C GLU A 15 6.86 -8.52 -1.16
N PRO A 16 6.18 -8.89 -0.05
CA PRO A 16 5.42 -10.13 -0.01
C PRO A 16 4.27 -10.23 -1.01
N GLY A 17 3.96 -9.16 -1.75
CA GLY A 17 2.80 -9.12 -2.66
C GLY A 17 1.48 -9.08 -1.88
N CYS A 18 1.46 -8.38 -0.76
CA CYS A 18 0.23 -8.18 0.00
C CYS A 18 -0.71 -7.18 -0.70
N VAL A 19 -1.98 -7.30 -0.38
CA VAL A 19 -3.00 -6.30 -0.63
C VAL A 19 -2.67 -5.06 0.21
N VAL A 20 -2.83 -3.90 -0.40
CA VAL A 20 -2.61 -2.60 0.23
C VAL A 20 -3.82 -1.69 0.00
N LEU A 21 -3.96 -0.68 0.83
CA LEU A 21 -4.91 0.42 0.66
C LEU A 21 -4.16 1.65 0.14
N VAL A 22 -4.53 2.12 -1.04
CA VAL A 22 -3.95 3.32 -1.65
C VAL A 22 -4.87 4.50 -1.40
N THR A 23 -4.38 5.51 -0.70
CA THR A 23 -5.08 6.78 -0.51
C THR A 23 -4.62 7.82 -1.52
N SER A 24 -5.54 8.72 -1.87
CA SER A 24 -5.38 9.76 -2.88
C SER A 24 -6.22 10.99 -2.48
N GLY A 25 -6.01 12.14 -3.12
CA GLY A 25 -6.70 13.38 -2.78
C GLY A 25 -5.94 14.18 -1.72
N THR A 26 -6.66 14.77 -0.77
CA THR A 26 -6.11 15.51 0.37
C THR A 26 -6.78 15.07 1.68
N LEU A 27 -6.34 15.56 2.83
CA LEU A 27 -7.01 15.27 4.10
C LEU A 27 -8.46 15.77 4.13
N GLU A 28 -8.76 16.87 3.45
CA GLU A 28 -10.11 17.46 3.37
C GLU A 28 -11.02 16.71 2.39
N ASN A 29 -10.45 16.16 1.32
CA ASN A 29 -11.18 15.37 0.33
C ASN A 29 -10.45 14.04 0.07
N PRO A 30 -10.46 13.13 1.06
CA PRO A 30 -9.68 11.91 0.97
C PRO A 30 -10.45 10.83 0.22
N ASN A 31 -9.73 9.99 -0.52
CA ASN A 31 -10.29 8.79 -1.13
C ASN A 31 -9.32 7.62 -0.97
N VAL A 32 -9.87 6.40 -0.87
CA VAL A 32 -9.12 5.16 -0.68
C VAL A 32 -9.57 4.09 -1.67
N MET A 33 -8.65 3.24 -2.10
CA MET A 33 -8.97 2.03 -2.85
C MET A 33 -8.09 0.86 -2.46
N THR A 34 -8.61 -0.34 -2.62
CA THR A 34 -7.87 -1.59 -2.46
C THR A 34 -7.04 -1.87 -3.69
N PHE A 35 -5.80 -2.32 -3.47
CA PHE A 35 -4.82 -2.54 -4.51
C PHE A 35 -4.05 -3.84 -4.26
N SER A 36 -3.97 -4.71 -5.26
CA SER A 36 -3.14 -5.93 -5.20
C SER A 36 -2.05 -5.95 -6.28
N TRP A 37 -2.19 -5.16 -7.36
CA TRP A 37 -1.25 -5.16 -8.48
C TRP A 37 -0.12 -4.16 -8.27
N GLN A 38 0.60 -4.34 -7.18
CA GLN A 38 1.78 -3.56 -6.83
C GLN A 38 3.03 -4.45 -6.77
N THR A 39 4.20 -3.89 -7.06
CA THR A 39 5.47 -4.59 -6.79
C THR A 39 6.62 -3.58 -6.66
N PRO A 40 7.61 -3.81 -5.78
CA PRO A 40 8.87 -3.10 -5.86
C PRO A 40 9.57 -3.30 -7.21
N VAL A 41 10.17 -2.24 -7.75
CA VAL A 41 10.88 -2.28 -9.04
C VAL A 41 12.32 -1.78 -8.99
N ASN A 42 12.76 -1.29 -7.83
CA ASN A 42 14.16 -0.91 -7.60
C ASN A 42 14.60 -1.30 -6.19
N ASN A 43 15.85 -1.74 -6.06
CA ASN A 43 16.50 -1.92 -4.77
C ASN A 43 17.21 -0.60 -4.39
N ALA A 44 17.07 -0.17 -3.14
CA ALA A 44 17.73 1.02 -2.59
C ALA A 44 17.21 2.36 -3.15
N ASP A 45 18.06 3.41 -3.13
CA ASP A 45 17.73 4.83 -3.27
C ASP A 45 17.75 5.29 -4.75
N PRO A 46 16.62 5.74 -5.34
CA PRO A 46 15.30 5.87 -4.72
C PRO A 46 14.54 4.53 -4.67
N CYS A 47 13.77 4.32 -3.59
CA CYS A 47 12.91 3.14 -3.44
C CYS A 47 11.68 3.32 -4.33
N LEU A 48 11.53 2.46 -5.35
CA LEU A 48 10.46 2.58 -6.35
C LEU A 48 9.48 1.42 -6.25
N ILE A 49 8.19 1.75 -6.21
CA ILE A 49 7.07 0.79 -6.27
C ILE A 49 6.26 1.06 -7.55
N LEU A 50 5.97 0.00 -8.31
CA LEU A 50 5.07 0.07 -9.46
C LEU A 50 3.65 -0.25 -9.03
N LEU A 51 2.69 0.58 -9.46
CA LEU A 51 1.24 0.33 -9.31
C LEU A 51 0.59 0.26 -10.69
N ALA A 52 -0.15 -0.81 -10.99
CA ALA A 52 -0.97 -0.91 -12.20
C ALA A 52 -2.43 -0.53 -11.91
N ILE A 53 -2.85 0.68 -12.31
CA ILE A 53 -4.16 1.26 -11.94
C ILE A 53 -5.06 1.44 -13.15
N SER A 54 -6.33 1.03 -13.04
CA SER A 54 -7.31 1.20 -14.12
C SER A 54 -7.78 2.65 -14.25
N HIS A 55 -7.95 3.11 -15.48
CA HIS A 55 -8.44 4.46 -15.79
C HIS A 55 -9.84 4.76 -15.24
N ILE A 56 -10.65 3.73 -14.95
CA ILE A 56 -12.01 3.92 -14.43
C ILE A 56 -12.03 4.28 -12.93
N ARG A 57 -10.92 4.07 -12.23
CA ARG A 57 -10.85 4.27 -10.78
C ARG A 57 -10.82 5.76 -10.47
N TYR A 58 -11.68 6.19 -9.55
CA TYR A 58 -11.65 7.59 -9.09
C TYR A 58 -10.29 8.02 -8.54
N SER A 59 -9.60 7.11 -7.84
CA SER A 59 -8.24 7.36 -7.36
C SER A 59 -7.26 7.66 -8.47
N TYR A 60 -7.44 7.13 -9.69
CA TYR A 60 -6.56 7.45 -10.83
C TYR A 60 -6.65 8.92 -11.20
N ASP A 61 -7.86 9.48 -11.25
CA ASP A 61 -8.07 10.90 -11.55
C ASP A 61 -7.38 11.79 -10.50
N LEU A 62 -7.55 11.46 -9.21
CA LEU A 62 -6.94 12.19 -8.10
C LEU A 62 -5.41 12.10 -8.09
N ILE A 63 -4.86 10.90 -8.30
CA ILE A 63 -3.41 10.67 -8.33
C ILE A 63 -2.78 11.39 -9.52
N LYS A 64 -3.44 11.41 -10.68
CA LYS A 64 -2.94 12.13 -11.86
C LYS A 64 -2.95 13.66 -11.68
N GLN A 65 -3.86 14.18 -10.86
CA GLN A 65 -3.91 15.62 -10.55
C GLN A 65 -2.79 16.01 -9.57
N ASN A 66 -2.58 15.22 -8.51
CA ASN A 66 -1.69 15.60 -7.41
C ASN A 66 -0.28 15.01 -7.51
N HIS A 67 -0.09 13.98 -8.34
CA HIS A 67 1.16 13.19 -8.42
C HIS A 67 1.63 12.60 -7.08
N GLU A 68 0.71 12.41 -6.13
CA GLU A 68 0.98 11.91 -4.79
C GLU A 68 -0.04 10.83 -4.38
N LEU A 69 0.42 9.86 -3.59
CA LEU A 69 -0.40 8.81 -2.98
C LEU A 69 0.26 8.30 -1.70
N VAL A 70 -0.51 7.59 -0.86
CA VAL A 70 0.05 6.79 0.23
C VAL A 70 -0.36 5.34 0.05
N ILE A 71 0.60 4.43 0.16
CA ILE A 71 0.36 2.99 0.25
C ILE A 71 0.28 2.62 1.72
N ASN A 72 -0.83 2.04 2.16
CA ASN A 72 -1.08 1.63 3.54
C ASN A 72 -1.21 0.11 3.58
N VAL A 73 -0.59 -0.54 4.57
CA VAL A 73 -0.59 -2.00 4.69
C VAL A 73 -1.62 -2.43 5.76
N PRO A 74 -2.81 -2.95 5.36
CA PRO A 74 -3.80 -3.45 6.30
C PRO A 74 -3.44 -4.85 6.82
N GLY A 75 -3.86 -5.16 8.03
CA GLY A 75 -3.88 -6.53 8.56
C GLY A 75 -5.20 -7.24 8.32
N GLU A 76 -5.27 -8.50 8.72
CA GLU A 76 -6.46 -9.35 8.68
C GLU A 76 -7.66 -8.72 9.42
N GLU A 77 -7.43 -7.98 10.49
CA GLU A 77 -8.46 -7.28 11.26
C GLU A 77 -9.19 -6.19 10.46
N LEU A 78 -8.61 -5.75 9.34
CA LEU A 78 -9.20 -4.78 8.41
C LEU A 78 -9.73 -5.43 7.14
N LEU A 79 -9.95 -6.75 7.11
CA LEU A 79 -10.40 -7.47 5.91
C LEU A 79 -11.69 -6.89 5.33
N GLU A 80 -12.71 -6.67 6.16
CA GLU A 80 -14.02 -6.20 5.70
C GLU A 80 -13.93 -4.78 5.11
N GLN A 81 -13.21 -3.87 5.77
CA GLN A 81 -12.95 -2.52 5.28
C GLN A 81 -12.15 -2.57 3.99
N THR A 82 -11.12 -3.42 3.94
CA THR A 82 -10.26 -3.62 2.77
C THR A 82 -11.04 -4.18 1.60
N HIS A 83 -11.99 -5.08 1.82
CA HIS A 83 -12.85 -5.60 0.76
C HIS A 83 -13.82 -4.51 0.29
N PHE A 84 -14.53 -3.86 1.23
CA PHE A 84 -15.53 -2.84 0.96
C PHE A 84 -14.98 -1.69 0.11
N VAL A 85 -13.85 -1.07 0.48
CA VAL A 85 -13.33 0.09 -0.28
C VAL A 85 -12.84 -0.26 -1.67
N GLY A 86 -12.66 -1.56 -1.98
CA GLY A 86 -12.31 -2.09 -3.30
C GLY A 86 -13.51 -2.32 -4.23
N THR A 87 -14.71 -2.51 -3.67
CA THR A 87 -15.93 -2.85 -4.42
C THR A 87 -16.81 -1.63 -4.75
N VAL A 88 -16.57 -0.50 -4.08
CA VAL A 88 -17.33 0.75 -4.27
C VAL A 88 -16.48 1.87 -4.87
N THR A 89 -17.13 2.88 -5.46
CA THR A 89 -16.46 4.06 -6.05
C THR A 89 -16.59 5.29 -5.17
N GLY A 90 -15.50 6.05 -5.01
CA GLY A 90 -15.50 7.29 -4.21
C GLY A 90 -16.12 8.48 -4.94
N LYS A 91 -16.60 8.31 -6.19
CA LYS A 91 -17.26 9.38 -6.95
C LYS A 91 -18.60 9.81 -6.34
N HIS A 92 -19.22 8.93 -5.54
CA HIS A 92 -20.60 9.12 -5.07
C HIS A 92 -20.75 8.94 -3.55
N ILE A 93 -19.71 8.45 -2.87
CA ILE A 93 -19.73 8.19 -1.43
C ILE A 93 -18.41 8.59 -0.79
N ASP A 94 -18.47 8.93 0.49
CA ASP A 94 -17.30 9.08 1.34
C ASP A 94 -16.88 7.71 1.89
N LYS A 95 -15.88 7.10 1.26
CA LYS A 95 -15.43 5.76 1.66
C LYS A 95 -14.84 5.70 3.07
N PHE A 96 -14.24 6.77 3.58
CA PHE A 96 -13.69 6.78 4.94
C PHE A 96 -14.81 6.73 5.96
N LYS A 97 -15.85 7.55 5.76
CA LYS A 97 -17.05 7.53 6.59
C LYS A 97 -17.76 6.17 6.56
N GLU A 98 -17.99 5.60 5.38
CA GLU A 98 -18.74 4.35 5.24
C GLU A 98 -17.95 3.12 5.73
N SER A 99 -16.61 3.13 5.61
CA SER A 99 -15.77 2.01 6.09
C SER A 99 -15.35 2.11 7.55
N GLY A 100 -15.49 3.28 8.18
CA GLY A 100 -14.98 3.55 9.53
C GLY A 100 -13.46 3.63 9.63
N LEU A 101 -12.75 3.71 8.50
CA LEU A 101 -11.31 3.97 8.48
C LEU A 101 -11.03 5.42 8.91
N THR A 102 -9.92 5.64 9.62
CA THR A 102 -9.57 6.97 10.14
C THR A 102 -8.45 7.60 9.30
N PRO A 103 -8.73 8.65 8.50
CA PRO A 103 -7.69 9.36 7.77
C PRO A 103 -6.85 10.21 8.75
N VAL A 104 -5.53 10.13 8.64
CA VAL A 104 -4.60 10.95 9.42
C VAL A 104 -3.61 11.66 8.51
N SER A 105 -3.17 12.85 8.91
CA SER A 105 -2.23 13.64 8.11
C SER A 105 -0.92 12.88 7.88
N ALA A 106 -0.48 12.84 6.62
CA ALA A 106 0.85 12.38 6.24
C ALA A 106 1.90 13.45 6.54
N LYS A 107 3.19 13.08 6.55
CA LYS A 107 4.25 14.04 6.90
C LYS A 107 4.79 14.84 5.71
N ILE A 108 4.75 14.26 4.52
CA ILE A 108 5.43 14.76 3.31
C ILE A 108 4.44 14.99 2.16
N VAL A 109 3.43 14.14 2.01
CA VAL A 109 2.46 14.18 0.89
C VAL A 109 1.06 14.61 1.34
N ALA A 110 0.21 15.06 0.42
CA ALA A 110 -1.15 15.52 0.73
C ALA A 110 -2.17 14.40 1.05
N PRO A 111 -2.17 13.22 0.37
CA PRO A 111 -3.10 12.15 0.70
C PRO A 111 -2.90 11.61 2.11
N PRO A 112 -3.96 11.27 2.85
CA PRO A 112 -3.83 10.86 4.24
C PRO A 112 -3.27 9.45 4.39
N LEU A 113 -2.68 9.15 5.55
CA LEU A 113 -2.45 7.77 6.00
C LEU A 113 -3.77 7.20 6.58
N ILE A 114 -3.80 5.90 6.83
CA ILE A 114 -4.93 5.23 7.52
C ILE A 114 -4.46 4.77 8.90
N GLU A 115 -4.97 5.35 9.98
CA GLU A 115 -4.47 5.13 11.34
C GLU A 115 -4.30 3.64 11.70
N GLN A 116 -5.30 2.84 11.33
CA GLN A 116 -5.40 1.43 11.67
C GLN A 116 -4.38 0.54 10.94
N CYS A 117 -3.87 0.95 9.77
CA CYS A 117 -2.91 0.12 9.01
C CYS A 117 -1.58 -0.03 9.75
N ALA A 118 -0.88 -1.16 9.56
CA ALA A 118 0.38 -1.45 10.26
C ALA A 118 1.57 -0.64 9.71
N ALA A 119 1.53 -0.23 8.45
CA ALA A 119 2.57 0.56 7.82
C ALA A 119 2.03 1.52 6.76
N HIS A 120 2.85 2.52 6.44
CA HIS A 120 2.58 3.53 5.42
C HIS A 120 3.83 3.81 4.59
N LEU A 121 3.64 3.97 3.28
CA LEU A 121 4.63 4.50 2.35
C LEU A 121 4.04 5.73 1.69
N GLU A 122 4.61 6.89 1.98
CA GLU A 122 4.26 8.15 1.34
C GLU A 122 5.02 8.24 0.02
N CYS A 123 4.32 8.48 -1.09
CA CYS A 123 4.86 8.30 -2.42
C CYS A 123 4.58 9.48 -3.36
N ARG A 124 5.53 9.74 -4.27
CA ARG A 124 5.36 10.63 -5.43
C ARG A 124 5.41 9.85 -6.73
N VAL A 125 4.52 10.14 -7.66
CA VAL A 125 4.51 9.53 -8.99
C VAL A 125 5.59 10.20 -9.84
N VAL A 126 6.66 9.45 -10.14
CA VAL A 126 7.80 9.95 -10.93
C VAL A 126 7.69 9.59 -12.41
N GLN A 127 6.93 8.55 -12.76
CA GLN A 127 6.73 8.14 -14.14
C GLN A 127 5.38 7.43 -14.33
N ILE A 128 4.77 7.64 -15.50
CA ILE A 128 3.52 6.97 -15.89
C ILE A 128 3.73 6.33 -17.26
N PHE A 129 3.62 5.01 -17.34
CA PHE A 129 3.56 4.28 -18.60
C PHE A 129 2.10 4.06 -18.99
N LYS A 130 1.75 4.51 -20.19
CA LYS A 130 0.39 4.38 -20.73
C LYS A 130 0.14 2.97 -21.23
N MET A 131 -0.92 2.33 -20.76
CA MET A 131 -1.45 1.10 -21.36
C MET A 131 -2.91 1.27 -21.76
N GLN A 132 -3.49 0.22 -22.35
CA GLN A 132 -4.81 0.29 -22.95
C GLN A 132 -5.93 0.57 -21.93
N THR A 133 -5.93 -0.11 -20.78
CA THR A 133 -7.01 -0.01 -19.76
C THR A 133 -6.52 0.36 -18.36
N HIS A 134 -5.21 0.24 -18.16
CA HIS A 134 -4.50 0.54 -16.94
C HIS A 134 -3.27 1.38 -17.29
N ASP A 135 -2.80 2.20 -16.38
CA ASP A 135 -1.46 2.78 -16.49
C ASP A 135 -0.55 2.16 -15.43
N LEU A 136 0.74 2.08 -15.74
CA LEU A 136 1.76 1.67 -14.77
C LEU A 136 2.40 2.93 -14.18
N LEU A 137 2.23 3.13 -12.89
CA LEU A 137 2.73 4.29 -12.15
C LEU A 137 3.99 3.86 -11.41
N ILE A 138 5.11 4.50 -11.69
CA ILE A 138 6.33 4.35 -10.89
C ILE A 138 6.26 5.40 -9.78
N CYS A 139 6.26 4.91 -8.55
CA CYS A 139 6.08 5.70 -7.35
C CYS A 139 7.37 5.67 -6.53
N GLU A 140 8.01 6.83 -6.36
CA GLU A 140 9.12 7.01 -5.43
C GLU A 140 8.59 7.12 -4.01
N VAL A 141 9.08 6.25 -3.12
CA VAL A 141 8.79 6.30 -1.70
C VAL A 141 9.65 7.39 -1.08
N VAL A 142 9.02 8.49 -0.67
CA VAL A 142 9.69 9.64 -0.04
C VAL A 142 9.72 9.53 1.48
N ARG A 143 8.86 8.68 2.06
CA ARG A 143 8.87 8.33 3.48
C ARG A 143 8.20 6.99 3.73
N ALA A 144 8.70 6.22 4.70
CA ALA A 144 8.07 4.99 5.15
C ALA A 144 8.05 4.88 6.68
N ALA A 145 6.99 4.31 7.23
CA ALA A 145 6.88 4.00 8.65
C ALA A 145 6.09 2.71 8.87
N ALA A 146 6.45 1.95 9.90
CA ALA A 146 5.79 0.69 10.26
C ALA A 146 5.74 0.50 11.77
N ASP A 147 4.77 -0.26 12.25
CA ASP A 147 4.70 -0.65 13.64
C ASP A 147 5.88 -1.57 14.01
N THR A 148 6.67 -1.14 14.99
CA THR A 148 7.87 -1.85 15.45
C THR A 148 7.58 -3.21 16.05
N ASP A 149 6.37 -3.44 16.52
CA ASP A 149 5.98 -4.73 17.11
C ASP A 149 5.64 -5.77 16.04
N LEU A 150 5.32 -5.30 14.82
CA LEU A 150 4.82 -6.10 13.69
C LEU A 150 5.86 -6.26 12.57
N PHE A 151 6.82 -5.33 12.49
CA PHE A 151 7.84 -5.29 11.44
C PHE A 151 9.24 -5.01 12.01
N ASP A 152 10.19 -5.92 11.78
CA ASP A 152 11.62 -5.74 12.09
C ASP A 152 12.48 -6.16 10.89
N GLY A 153 12.54 -5.29 9.87
CA GLY A 153 13.18 -5.59 8.59
C GLY A 153 12.47 -6.65 7.74
N LYS A 154 11.39 -7.23 8.27
CA LYS A 154 10.42 -8.11 7.64
C LYS A 154 9.16 -8.11 8.50
N TRP A 155 8.02 -8.45 7.92
CA TRP A 155 6.82 -8.75 8.69
C TRP A 155 7.06 -9.94 9.61
N ILE A 156 6.42 -9.91 10.79
CA ILE A 156 6.43 -10.99 11.79
C ILE A 156 5.08 -11.71 11.67
N PRO A 157 5.00 -12.82 10.91
CA PRO A 157 3.72 -13.47 10.60
C PRO A 157 2.96 -13.92 11.85
N GLU A 158 3.67 -14.26 12.92
CA GLU A 158 3.07 -14.70 14.18
C GLU A 158 2.36 -13.57 14.94
N LYS A 159 2.53 -12.31 14.50
CA LYS A 159 1.93 -11.11 15.11
C LYS A 159 1.07 -10.30 14.15
N PHE A 160 1.34 -10.39 12.85
CA PHE A 160 0.68 -9.60 11.83
C PHE A 160 0.47 -10.40 10.56
N HIS A 161 -0.80 -10.51 10.17
CA HIS A 161 -1.25 -11.24 9.00
C HIS A 161 -1.53 -10.27 7.86
N THR A 162 -0.61 -10.15 6.92
CA THR A 162 -0.86 -9.41 5.67
C THR A 162 -1.94 -10.12 4.85
N LEU A 163 -2.82 -9.35 4.21
CA LEU A 163 -3.84 -9.88 3.32
C LEU A 163 -3.27 -10.18 1.92
N HIS A 164 -3.65 -11.30 1.31
CA HIS A 164 -3.28 -11.68 -0.05
C HIS A 164 -4.54 -12.06 -0.84
N TYR A 165 -4.89 -11.28 -1.85
CA TYR A 165 -6.12 -11.51 -2.62
C TYR A 165 -6.01 -12.77 -3.48
N LEU A 166 -7.02 -13.65 -3.38
CA LEU A 166 -7.08 -14.89 -4.17
C LEU A 166 -8.08 -14.75 -5.32
N SER A 167 -9.36 -14.52 -5.01
CA SER A 167 -10.42 -14.24 -5.98
C SER A 167 -11.76 -13.98 -5.28
N GLY A 168 -12.59 -13.12 -5.89
CA GLY A 168 -13.93 -12.81 -5.37
C GLY A 168 -13.84 -12.19 -3.98
N ASN A 169 -14.31 -12.94 -2.98
CA ASN A 169 -14.29 -12.52 -1.57
C ASN A 169 -13.23 -13.27 -0.75
N ASN A 170 -12.34 -14.03 -1.42
CA ASN A 170 -11.36 -14.90 -0.76
C ASN A 170 -9.99 -14.22 -0.69
N TYR A 171 -9.41 -14.28 0.51
CA TYR A 171 -8.08 -13.78 0.82
C TYR A 171 -7.31 -14.87 1.58
N GLY A 172 -6.00 -14.91 1.39
CA GLY A 172 -5.07 -15.65 2.23
C GLY A 172 -4.34 -14.71 3.19
N VAL A 173 -3.73 -15.30 4.21
CA VAL A 173 -2.90 -14.61 5.19
C VAL A 173 -1.51 -15.24 5.25
N MET A 174 -0.52 -14.44 5.67
CA MET A 174 0.81 -14.94 5.97
C MET A 174 0.87 -15.41 7.43
N GLU A 175 1.07 -16.71 7.66
CA GLU A 175 0.97 -17.28 9.03
C GLU A 175 2.31 -17.61 9.70
N ARG A 176 3.37 -17.87 8.92
CA ARG A 176 4.66 -18.32 9.50
C ARG A 176 5.86 -17.91 8.69
N THR A 177 6.98 -17.76 9.38
CA THR A 177 8.30 -17.65 8.75
C THR A 177 8.94 -19.02 8.54
N ILE A 178 9.46 -19.28 7.34
CA ILE A 178 10.37 -20.40 7.06
C ILE A 178 11.73 -19.86 6.64
N VAL A 179 12.81 -20.50 7.09
CA VAL A 179 14.18 -20.05 6.82
C VAL A 179 14.84 -21.02 5.85
N ALA A 180 15.23 -20.52 4.69
CA ALA A 180 16.07 -21.26 3.76
C ALA A 180 17.52 -21.28 4.28
N HIS A 181 18.13 -22.45 4.33
CA HIS A 181 19.56 -22.59 4.56
C HIS A 181 20.27 -22.72 3.22
N ALA A 182 20.93 -21.65 2.78
CA ALA A 182 21.67 -21.67 1.53
C ALA A 182 22.85 -22.65 1.65
N ARG A 183 22.98 -23.56 0.67
CA ARG A 183 24.28 -24.12 0.30
C ARG A 183 24.89 -23.12 -0.67
N LEU A 184 26.13 -22.69 -0.41
CA LEU A 184 26.86 -21.67 -1.16
C LEU A 184 26.54 -21.70 -2.67
N SER A 185 25.94 -20.63 -3.17
CA SER A 185 25.79 -20.38 -4.60
C SER A 185 26.31 -18.98 -4.87
N PHE A 186 27.41 -18.89 -5.61
CA PHE A 186 27.99 -17.64 -6.07
C PHE A 186 27.17 -17.15 -7.27
N LEU A 187 26.38 -16.10 -7.05
CA LEU A 187 25.89 -15.19 -8.09
C LEU A 187 26.30 -13.78 -7.68
#